data_AF-A0A968GVL5-F1
#
_entry.id   AF-A0A968GVL5-F1
#
_cell.length_a   1.000
_cell.length_b   1.000
_cell.length_c   1.000
_cell.angle_alpha   90.00
_cell.angle_beta   90.00
_cell.angle_gamma   90.00
#
_symmetry.space_group_name_H-M   'P 1'
#
loop_
_entity.id
_entity.type
_entity.pdbx_description
1 polymer ?
#
loop_
_entity_poly.entity_id
_entity_poly.type
_entity_poly.pdbx_seq_one_letter_code
_entity_poly.pdbx_strand_id
1 'polypeptide(L)'
;MEEKELYPSLVEKLHKDFSLTKDSLPAITDLADIRKHLINKVTELMSKDYERFLGSMYRIDVSESKVSEILRSKDRTTIPERFADLIIERQLLRIKTQMLYKSGKL
;
A
#
# COMPACT_ATOMS: atom_id res chain seq x y z
N MET A 1 0.89 16.93 13.19
CA MET A 1 0.43 16.43 11.89
C MET A 1 -0.38 15.19 12.17
N GLU A 2 -1.68 15.28 11.94
CA GLU A 2 -2.56 14.14 12.11
C GLU A 2 -2.36 13.19 10.92
N GLU A 3 -2.43 11.88 11.15
CA GLU A 3 -2.18 10.90 10.09
C GLU A 3 -3.15 11.06 8.91
N LYS A 4 -4.38 11.52 9.18
CA LYS A 4 -5.41 11.80 8.19
C LYS A 4 -5.00 12.83 7.14
N GLU A 5 -4.11 13.77 7.49
CA GLU A 5 -3.57 14.76 6.55
C GLU A 5 -2.74 14.10 5.43
N LEU A 6 -2.30 12.86 5.63
CA LEU A 6 -1.50 12.11 4.66
C LEU A 6 -2.33 11.29 3.67
N TYR A 7 -3.63 11.08 3.94
CA TYR A 7 -4.47 10.19 3.14
C TYR A 7 -4.60 10.60 1.67
N PRO A 8 -4.73 11.89 1.31
CA PRO A 8 -4.73 12.30 -0.10
C PRO A 8 -3.43 11.90 -0.82
N SER A 9 -2.29 12.10 -0.17
CA SER A 9 -0.97 11.71 -0.72
C SER A 9 -0.81 10.19 -0.79
N LEU A 10 -1.37 9.46 0.17
CA LEU A 10 -1.38 8.00 0.19
C LEU A 10 -2.16 7.46 -1.00
N VAL A 11 -3.40 7.93 -1.21
CA VAL A 11 -4.23 7.52 -2.34
C VAL A 11 -3.53 7.82 -3.66
N GLU A 12 -2.95 9.00 -3.83
CA GLU A 12 -2.22 9.36 -5.06
C GLU A 12 -1.06 8.39 -5.36
N LYS A 13 -0.27 8.04 -4.35
CA LYS A 13 0.84 7.09 -4.51
C LYS A 13 0.35 5.68 -4.82
N LEU A 14 -0.69 5.21 -4.13
CA LEU A 14 -1.28 3.89 -4.38
C LEU A 14 -1.86 3.79 -5.79
N HIS A 15 -2.48 4.86 -6.31
CA HIS A 15 -2.94 4.91 -7.70
C HIS A 15 -1.79 4.78 -8.70
N LYS A 16 -0.67 5.48 -8.45
CA LYS A 16 0.51 5.40 -9.31
C LYS A 16 1.17 4.03 -9.26
N ASP A 17 1.31 3.45 -8.07
CA ASP A 17 2.00 2.19 -7.88
C ASP A 17 1.14 0.98 -8.27
N PHE A 18 -0.17 0.99 -8.01
CA PHE A 18 -1.03 -0.20 -8.21
C PHE A 18 -2.08 -0.02 -9.31
N SER A 19 -2.06 1.10 -10.04
CA SER A 19 -3.05 1.43 -11.08
C SER A 19 -4.49 1.27 -10.57
N LEU A 20 -4.76 1.74 -9.35
CA LEU A 20 -6.11 1.74 -8.79
C LEU A 20 -7.02 2.60 -9.68
N THR A 21 -8.18 2.06 -10.08
CA THR A 21 -9.11 2.77 -10.96
C THR A 21 -9.74 3.95 -10.21
N LYS A 22 -9.72 5.12 -10.84
CA LYS A 22 -10.23 6.39 -10.28
C LYS A 22 -11.74 6.36 -10.01
N ASP A 23 -12.48 5.48 -10.69
CA ASP A 23 -13.95 5.43 -10.68
C ASP A 23 -14.57 4.84 -9.40
N SER A 24 -13.75 4.48 -8.41
CA SER A 24 -14.19 3.91 -7.12
C SER A 24 -13.83 4.76 -5.91
N LEU A 25 -13.43 6.03 -6.10
CA LEU A 25 -13.04 6.94 -5.02
C LEU A 25 -14.19 7.89 -4.63
N PRO A 26 -15.22 7.50 -3.87
CA PRO A 26 -16.01 8.49 -3.16
C PRO A 26 -15.08 9.10 -2.11
N ALA A 27 -14.63 10.33 -2.33
CA ALA A 27 -13.86 11.17 -1.40
C ALA A 27 -13.22 10.38 -0.25
N ILE A 28 -12.23 9.53 -0.55
CA ILE A 28 -11.72 8.58 0.44
C ILE A 28 -11.01 9.39 1.53
N THR A 29 -11.70 9.53 2.66
CA THR A 29 -11.29 10.30 3.83
C THR A 29 -10.92 9.40 4.99
N ASP A 30 -11.14 8.09 4.87
CA ASP A 30 -10.86 7.11 5.92
C ASP A 30 -9.89 6.01 5.46
N LEU A 31 -9.00 5.63 6.36
CA LEU A 31 -8.00 4.59 6.15
C LEU A 31 -8.63 3.21 5.93
N ALA A 32 -9.77 2.94 6.57
CA ALA A 32 -10.48 1.67 6.42
C ALA A 32 -10.92 1.43 4.97
N ASP A 33 -11.40 2.48 4.29
CA ASP A 33 -11.81 2.39 2.88
C ASP A 33 -10.61 2.25 1.94
N ILE A 34 -9.51 2.96 2.21
CA ILE A 34 -8.23 2.79 1.47
C ILE A 34 -7.77 1.33 1.60
N ARG A 35 -7.74 0.81 2.83
CA ARG A 35 -7.33 -0.57 3.13
C ARG A 35 -8.20 -1.56 2.39
N LYS A 36 -9.53 -1.42 2.45
CA LYS A 36 -10.47 -2.31 1.77
C LYS A 36 -10.26 -2.34 0.25
N HIS A 37 -10.09 -1.19 -0.39
CA HIS A 37 -9.80 -1.13 -1.82
C HIS A 37 -8.46 -1.78 -2.16
N LEU A 38 -7.45 -1.55 -1.34
CA LEU A 38 -6.13 -2.13 -1.53
C LEU A 38 -6.15 -3.66 -1.36
N ILE A 39 -6.90 -4.20 -0.39
CA ILE A 39 -7.09 -5.65 -0.22
C ILE A 39 -7.66 -6.27 -1.49
N ASN A 40 -8.72 -5.67 -2.04
CA ASN A 40 -9.33 -6.15 -3.28
C ASN A 40 -8.32 -6.12 -4.43
N LYS A 41 -7.53 -5.04 -4.54
CA LYS A 41 -6.52 -4.93 -5.60
C LYS A 41 -5.38 -5.93 -5.45
N VAL A 42 -4.87 -6.11 -4.24
CA VAL A 42 -3.83 -7.09 -3.94
C VAL A 42 -4.35 -8.50 -4.25
N THR A 43 -5.56 -8.83 -3.82
CA THR A 43 -6.22 -10.10 -4.13
C THR A 43 -6.32 -10.34 -5.64
N GLU A 44 -6.71 -9.32 -6.39
CA GLU A 44 -6.77 -9.38 -7.86
C GLU A 44 -5.38 -9.60 -8.47
N LEU A 45 -4.38 -8.81 -8.08
CA LEU A 45 -3.04 -8.91 -8.64
C LEU A 45 -2.39 -10.26 -8.31
N MET A 46 -2.51 -10.73 -7.07
CA MET A 46 -1.99 -12.04 -6.66
C MET A 46 -2.63 -13.20 -7.44
N SER A 47 -3.91 -13.09 -7.81
CA SER A 47 -4.62 -14.15 -8.53
C SER A 47 -4.47 -14.08 -10.05
N LYS A 48 -4.37 -12.88 -10.63
CA LYS A 48 -4.34 -12.68 -12.09
C LYS A 48 -2.95 -12.37 -12.65
N ASP A 49 -2.07 -11.77 -11.87
CA ASP A 49 -0.77 -11.25 -12.33
C ASP A 49 0.25 -11.18 -11.17
N TYR A 50 0.69 -12.35 -10.72
CA TYR A 50 1.56 -12.49 -9.55
C TYR A 50 2.93 -11.82 -9.75
N GLU A 51 3.47 -11.85 -10.96
CA GLU A 51 4.72 -11.17 -11.31
C GLU A 51 4.60 -9.65 -11.12
N ARG A 52 3.49 -9.05 -11.58
CA ARG A 52 3.24 -7.63 -11.35
C ARG A 52 3.01 -7.31 -9.88
N PHE A 53 2.40 -8.22 -9.12
CA PHE A 53 2.27 -8.07 -7.67
C PHE A 53 3.66 -7.98 -7.00
N LEU A 54 4.55 -8.96 -7.25
CA LEU A 54 5.90 -8.95 -6.71
C LEU A 54 6.71 -7.73 -7.18
N GLY A 55 6.66 -7.41 -8.47
CA GLY A 55 7.31 -6.22 -9.03
C GLY A 55 6.84 -4.92 -8.39
N SER A 56 5.58 -4.85 -7.95
CA SER A 56 5.06 -3.69 -7.22
C SER A 56 5.66 -3.59 -5.83
N MET A 57 5.88 -4.70 -5.11
CA MET A 57 6.53 -4.70 -3.79
C MET A 57 7.96 -4.17 -3.87
N TYR A 58 8.71 -4.59 -4.89
CA TYR A 58 10.07 -4.12 -5.14
C TYR A 58 10.13 -2.62 -5.43
N ARG A 59 9.24 -2.10 -6.29
CA ARG A 59 9.23 -0.67 -6.66
C ARG A 59 8.96 0.25 -5.47
N ILE A 60 8.19 -0.21 -4.49
CA ILE A 60 7.87 0.58 -3.29
C ILE A 60 8.86 0.33 -2.14
N ASP A 61 9.92 -0.45 -2.39
CA ASP A 61 10.96 -0.79 -1.43
C ASP A 61 10.39 -1.49 -0.18
N VAL A 62 9.57 -2.51 -0.40
CA VAL A 62 9.16 -3.45 0.65
C VAL A 62 10.23 -4.53 0.80
N SER A 63 10.60 -4.82 2.04
CA SER A 63 11.60 -5.85 2.37
C SER A 63 11.17 -7.24 1.92
N GLU A 64 12.03 -7.94 1.18
CA GLU A 64 11.80 -9.32 0.74
C GLU A 64 11.54 -10.28 1.91
N SER A 65 12.18 -10.06 3.07
CA SER A 65 11.97 -10.92 4.24
C SER A 65 10.53 -10.80 4.76
N LYS A 66 9.97 -9.58 4.80
CA LYS A 66 8.56 -9.34 5.16
C LYS A 66 7.61 -9.96 4.14
N VAL A 67 7.93 -9.87 2.83
CA VAL A 67 7.13 -10.54 1.79
C VAL A 67 7.13 -12.06 2.00
N SER A 68 8.30 -12.65 2.22
CA SER A 68 8.43 -14.10 2.44
C SER A 68 7.69 -14.55 3.69
N GLU A 69 7.77 -13.77 4.77
CA GLU A 69 7.05 -14.05 6.03
C GLU A 69 5.54 -14.10 5.81
N ILE A 70 4.98 -13.12 5.10
CA ILE A 70 3.54 -13.08 4.80
C ILE A 70 3.15 -14.27 3.92
N LEU A 71 3.91 -14.58 2.87
CA LEU A 71 3.62 -15.71 1.98
C LEU A 71 3.70 -17.07 2.68
N ARG A 72 4.53 -17.19 3.72
CA ARG A 72 4.67 -18.39 4.55
C ARG A 72 3.65 -18.47 5.69
N SER A 73 2.75 -17.50 5.80
CA SER A 73 1.66 -17.52 6.78
C SER A 73 0.85 -18.82 6.69
N LYS A 74 0.58 -19.44 7.84
CA LYS A 74 -0.25 -20.65 7.92
C LYS A 74 -1.68 -20.36 7.48
N ASP A 75 -2.19 -19.20 7.88
CA ASP A 75 -3.46 -18.71 7.40
C ASP A 75 -3.25 -17.95 6.09
N ARG A 76 -3.65 -18.57 4.99
CA ARG A 76 -3.54 -17.98 3.64
C ARG A 76 -4.67 -17.00 3.33
N THR A 77 -5.77 -17.04 4.06
CA THR A 77 -6.94 -16.19 3.81
C THR A 77 -6.66 -14.73 4.15
N THR A 78 -5.75 -14.50 5.10
CA THR A 78 -5.33 -13.16 5.55
C THR A 78 -4.14 -12.59 4.77
N ILE A 79 -3.56 -13.34 3.82
CA ILE A 79 -2.38 -12.89 3.07
C ILE A 79 -2.62 -11.54 2.35
N PRO A 80 -3.72 -11.34 1.60
CA PRO A 80 -3.97 -10.05 0.93
C PRO A 80 -4.12 -8.90 1.92
N GLU A 81 -4.71 -9.15 3.09
CA GLU A 81 -4.85 -8.17 4.16
C GLU A 81 -3.51 -7.73 4.72
N ARG A 82 -2.66 -8.71 5.07
CA ARG A 82 -1.32 -8.44 5.59
C ARG A 82 -0.47 -7.65 4.58
N PHE A 83 -0.63 -7.93 3.28
CA PHE A 83 0.04 -7.15 2.25
C PHE A 83 -0.52 -5.73 2.11
N ALA A 84 -1.84 -5.55 2.17
CA ALA A 84 -2.43 -4.21 2.15
C ALA A 84 -1.91 -3.35 3.32
N ASP A 85 -1.84 -3.93 4.51
CA ASP A 85 -1.32 -3.25 5.70
C ASP A 85 0.17 -2.87 5.53
N LEU A 86 0.99 -3.81 5.05
CA LEU A 86 2.41 -3.57 4.79
C LEU A 86 2.65 -2.47 3.74
N ILE A 87 1.86 -2.45 2.67
CA ILE A 87 1.96 -1.44 1.61
C ILE A 87 1.58 -0.06 2.17
N ILE A 88 0.50 0.04 2.95
CA ILE A 88 0.06 1.29 3.58
C ILE A 88 1.16 1.82 4.51
N GLU A 89 1.69 0.97 5.40
CA GLU A 89 2.77 1.33 6.32
C GLU A 89 3.97 1.90 5.55
N ARG A 90 4.40 1.21 4.49
CA ARG A 90 5.55 1.64 3.68
C ARG A 90 5.32 2.97 2.98
N GLN A 91 4.14 3.19 2.43
CA GLN A 91 3.80 4.42 1.72
C GLN A 91 3.67 5.61 2.67
N LEU A 92 3.07 5.41 3.85
CA LEU A 92 3.01 6.44 4.89
C LEU A 92 4.42 6.83 5.34
N LEU A 93 5.32 5.87 5.56
CA LEU A 93 6.72 6.14 5.88
C LEU A 93 7.38 6.96 4.77
N ARG A 94 7.22 6.55 3.51
CA ARG A 94 7.76 7.28 2.35
C ARG A 94 7.27 8.72 2.27
N ILE A 95 5.97 8.96 2.52
CA ILE A 95 5.40 10.32 2.56
C ILE A 95 6.03 11.14 3.69
N LYS A 96 6.09 10.59 4.90
CA LYS A 96 6.68 11.25 6.07
C LYS A 96 8.14 11.63 5.82
N THR A 97 8.96 10.71 5.28
CA THR A 97 10.36 10.99 4.93
C THR A 97 10.48 12.11 3.90
N GLN A 98 9.64 12.10 2.85
CA GLN A 98 9.65 13.16 1.83
C GLN A 98 9.29 14.53 2.43
N MET A 99 8.35 14.58 3.37
CA MET A 99 7.98 15.82 4.06
C MET A 99 9.10 16.33 4.96
N LEU A 100 9.74 15.45 5.73
CA LEU A 100 10.86 15.81 6.59
C LEU A 100 12.02 16.40 5.78
N TYR A 101 12.36 15.77 4.65
CA TYR A 101 13.36 16.27 3.72
C TYR A 101 13.00 17.65 3.16
N LYS A 102 11.75 17.86 2.71
CA LYS A 102 11.27 19.17 2.24
C LYS A 102 11.31 20.26 3.31
N SER A 103 11.12 19.88 4.58
CA SER A 103 11.14 20.81 5.72
C SER A 103 12.55 21.08 6.28
N GLY A 104 13.60 20.47 5.71
CA GLY A 104 14.98 20.61 6.22
C GLY A 104 15.21 19.96 7.59
N LYS A 105 14.40 18.97 7.96
CA LYS A 105 14.44 18.27 9.27
C LYS A 105 15.06 16.87 9.19
N LEU A 106 15.81 16.59 8.13
CA LEU A 106 16.58 15.36 7.94
C LEU A 106 18.08 15.67 7.95
#